data_AF-A0A321LI80-F1
#
_entry.id   AF-A0A321LI80-F1
#
_cell.length_a   1.000
_cell.length_b   1.000
_cell.length_c   1.000
_cell.angle_alpha   90.00
_cell.angle_beta   90.00
_cell.angle_gamma   90.00
#
_symmetry.space_group_name_H-M   'P 1'
#
loop_
_entity.id
_entity.type
_entity.pdbx_description
1 polymer ?
#
loop_
_entity_poly.entity_id
_entity_poly.type
_entity_poly.pdbx_seq_one_letter_code
_entity_poly.pdbx_strand_id
1 'polypeptide(L)'
;MPVAAQQPKAQAAPHPQGQHTHKGQGKNPPRIGDWLREHKDLPLDQQEKLLESDPMYKNLPPERQSALKEQLRRFNTLPPEQRERALKRMEFMQSLSPEQRKQIKDANQQLQTLPEDRRVMVHKALRHLRSMSPEERQQTLQSDQFKSTFSEQEQNIVKQLAAVEPVQIPTPESK
;
A
#
# COMPACT_ATOMS: atom_id res chain seq x y z
N MET A 1 -2.24 -3.25 60.83
CA MET A 1 -1.99 -1.88 60.34
C MET A 1 -1.82 -1.94 58.83
N PRO A 2 -2.41 -1.01 58.05
CA PRO A 2 -2.70 -1.19 56.63
C PRO A 2 -1.48 -0.90 55.73
N VAL A 3 -1.31 -1.70 54.67
CA VAL A 3 -0.35 -1.44 53.58
C VAL A 3 -1.10 -0.72 52.47
N ALA A 4 -0.72 0.53 52.21
CA ALA A 4 -1.31 1.38 51.19
C ALA A 4 -0.91 0.92 49.78
N ALA A 5 -1.91 0.88 48.89
CA ALA A 5 -1.74 0.77 47.45
C ALA A 5 -1.03 2.01 46.89
N GLN A 6 -0.15 1.82 45.90
CA GLN A 6 0.27 2.87 44.98
C GLN A 6 0.67 2.27 43.62
N GLN A 7 -0.05 2.72 42.61
CA GLN A 7 0.08 2.36 41.19
C GLN A 7 1.40 2.89 40.61
N PRO A 8 2.04 2.20 39.65
CA PRO A 8 3.06 2.83 38.83
C PRO A 8 2.40 3.71 37.75
N LYS A 9 2.70 5.01 37.79
CA LYS A 9 2.38 5.99 36.76
C LYS A 9 3.07 5.59 35.45
N ALA A 10 2.29 5.33 34.41
CA ALA A 10 2.77 5.20 33.04
C ALA A 10 3.39 6.53 32.59
N GLN A 11 4.68 6.50 32.29
CA GLN A 11 5.40 7.60 31.68
C GLN A 11 4.91 7.76 30.25
N ALA A 12 4.21 8.85 29.97
CA ALA A 12 3.91 9.31 28.63
C ALA A 12 5.23 9.71 27.96
N ALA A 13 5.72 8.85 27.06
CA ALA A 13 6.79 9.21 26.14
C ALA A 13 6.21 10.13 25.05
N PRO A 14 6.84 11.28 24.74
CA PRO A 14 6.41 12.13 23.64
C PRO A 14 6.67 11.40 22.32
N HIS A 15 5.62 11.21 21.51
CA HIS A 15 5.76 10.75 20.13
C HIS A 15 6.57 11.78 19.33
N PRO A 16 7.78 11.47 18.84
CA PRO A 16 8.41 12.35 17.88
C PRO A 16 7.69 12.16 16.54
N GLN A 17 7.05 13.22 16.07
CA GLN A 17 6.64 13.37 14.68
C GLN A 17 7.92 13.43 13.82
N GLY A 18 8.49 12.25 13.59
CA GLY A 18 9.67 12.05 12.76
C GLY A 18 9.28 12.24 11.31
N GLN A 19 9.72 13.36 10.73
CA GLN A 19 10.01 13.45 9.31
C GLN A 19 10.92 12.26 8.96
N HIS A 20 10.35 11.21 8.36
CA HIS A 20 11.14 10.10 7.84
C HIS A 20 11.86 10.55 6.56
N THR A 21 12.91 11.32 6.74
CA THR A 21 14.04 11.36 5.82
C THR A 21 14.85 10.09 6.07
N HIS A 22 14.45 8.98 5.43
CA HIS A 22 15.26 7.75 5.47
C HIS A 22 16.54 7.93 4.64
N LYS A 23 17.55 8.48 5.32
CA LYS A 23 18.94 8.49 4.89
C LYS A 23 19.59 7.20 5.40
N GLY A 24 19.86 6.25 4.51
CA GLY A 24 20.80 5.16 4.77
C GLY A 24 20.41 3.78 4.27
N GLN A 25 21.14 3.34 3.25
CA GLN A 25 21.51 1.95 2.94
C GLN A 25 20.51 1.05 2.20
N GLY A 26 20.73 1.02 0.90
CA GLY A 26 20.35 -0.06 -0.01
C GLY A 26 20.62 0.42 -1.42
N LYS A 27 21.41 -0.31 -2.20
CA LYS A 27 21.67 -0.10 -3.63
C LYS A 27 20.39 -0.28 -4.46
N ASN A 28 19.32 0.41 -4.12
CA ASN A 28 18.06 0.34 -4.81
C ASN A 28 18.01 1.49 -5.81
N PRO A 29 17.71 1.23 -7.09
CA PRO A 29 17.53 2.27 -8.09
C PRO A 29 16.47 3.29 -7.64
N PRO A 30 16.46 4.51 -8.20
CA PRO A 30 15.54 5.56 -7.83
C PRO A 30 14.15 4.96 -7.99
N ARG A 31 13.40 5.04 -6.91
CA ARG A 31 12.11 4.38 -6.85
C ARG A 31 11.19 5.23 -7.72
N ILE A 32 10.71 4.64 -8.81
CA ILE A 32 9.85 5.30 -9.80
C ILE A 32 8.67 6.07 -9.17
N GLY A 33 8.16 5.66 -8.00
CA GLY A 33 7.10 6.38 -7.29
C GLY A 33 7.50 7.76 -6.76
N ASP A 34 8.75 7.92 -6.29
CA ASP A 34 9.26 9.21 -5.80
C ASP A 34 9.52 10.15 -6.99
N TRP A 35 10.19 9.63 -8.02
CA TRP A 35 10.42 10.33 -9.27
C TRP A 35 9.10 10.76 -9.95
N LEU A 36 8.09 9.87 -10.00
CA LEU A 36 6.78 10.18 -10.57
C LEU A 36 6.07 11.28 -9.79
N ARG A 37 6.24 11.35 -8.46
CA ARG A 37 5.62 12.41 -7.64
C ARG A 37 6.22 13.77 -7.97
N GLU A 38 7.53 13.83 -8.12
CA GLU A 38 8.26 15.06 -8.44
C GLU A 38 7.96 15.55 -9.86
N HIS A 39 7.71 14.63 -10.78
CA HIS A 39 7.54 14.93 -12.20
C HIS A 39 6.11 14.78 -12.73
N LYS A 40 5.11 14.48 -11.88
CA LYS A 40 3.70 14.22 -12.29
C LYS A 40 3.05 15.39 -13.04
N ASP A 41 3.51 16.61 -12.80
CA ASP A 41 2.96 17.84 -13.37
C ASP A 41 3.57 18.17 -14.75
N LEU A 42 4.59 17.43 -15.17
CA LEU A 42 5.22 17.57 -16.48
C LEU A 42 4.47 16.77 -17.56
N PRO A 43 4.46 17.22 -18.82
CA PRO A 43 3.96 16.44 -19.95
C PRO A 43 4.73 15.12 -20.11
N LEU A 44 4.06 14.09 -20.65
CA LEU A 44 4.65 12.76 -20.86
C LEU A 44 5.98 12.82 -21.63
N ASP A 45 6.08 13.61 -22.70
CA ASP A 45 7.31 13.76 -23.48
C ASP A 45 8.50 14.31 -22.66
N GLN A 46 8.22 15.20 -21.70
CA GLN A 46 9.25 15.74 -20.80
C GLN A 46 9.63 14.71 -19.74
N GLN A 47 8.65 13.99 -19.19
CA GLN A 47 8.89 12.89 -18.26
C GLN A 47 9.75 11.79 -18.90
N GLU A 48 9.45 11.35 -20.12
CA GLU A 48 10.25 10.33 -20.82
C GLU A 48 11.69 10.81 -21.02
N LYS A 49 11.92 12.05 -21.46
CA LYS A 49 13.26 12.62 -21.61
C LYS A 49 14.03 12.69 -20.29
N LEU A 50 13.37 13.10 -19.21
CA LEU A 50 13.98 13.15 -17.89
C LEU A 50 14.34 11.75 -17.39
N LEU A 51 13.44 10.78 -17.56
CA LEU A 51 13.69 9.38 -17.21
C LEU A 51 14.86 8.80 -18.00
N GLU A 52 14.93 9.07 -19.31
CA GLU A 52 16.03 8.63 -20.17
C GLU A 52 17.36 9.33 -19.86
N SER A 53 17.31 10.55 -19.33
CA SER A 53 18.49 11.30 -18.91
C SER A 53 19.06 10.81 -17.57
N ASP A 54 18.24 10.15 -16.74
CA ASP A 54 18.60 9.69 -15.41
C ASP A 54 19.74 8.63 -15.47
N PRO A 55 20.89 8.86 -14.81
CA PRO A 55 21.99 7.92 -14.78
C PRO A 55 21.61 6.55 -14.23
N MET A 56 20.71 6.48 -13.25
CA MET A 56 20.28 5.21 -12.71
C MET A 56 19.35 4.47 -13.66
N TYR A 57 18.52 5.17 -14.45
CA TYR A 57 17.74 4.52 -15.52
C TYR A 57 18.65 3.89 -16.58
N LYS A 58 19.69 4.61 -17.01
CA LYS A 58 20.68 4.11 -17.99
C LYS A 58 21.44 2.88 -17.48
N ASN A 59 21.65 2.79 -16.17
CA ASN A 59 22.30 1.65 -15.53
C ASN A 59 21.40 0.42 -15.36
N LEU A 60 20.10 0.51 -15.68
CA LEU A 60 19.19 -0.63 -15.60
C LEU A 60 19.33 -1.55 -16.82
N PRO A 61 19.05 -2.86 -16.68
CA PRO A 61 18.92 -3.76 -17.83
C PRO A 61 17.83 -3.27 -18.81
N PRO A 62 17.96 -3.54 -20.13
CA PRO A 62 17.03 -3.05 -21.15
C PRO A 62 15.57 -3.47 -20.92
N GLU A 63 15.34 -4.66 -20.36
CA GLU A 63 14.00 -5.13 -19.96
C GLU A 63 13.40 -4.24 -18.85
N ARG A 64 14.20 -3.84 -17.87
CA ARG A 64 13.78 -2.96 -16.78
C ARG A 64 13.54 -1.54 -17.27
N GLN A 65 14.37 -1.05 -18.19
CA GLN A 65 14.19 0.24 -18.85
C GLN A 65 12.85 0.30 -19.60
N SER A 66 12.52 -0.77 -20.33
CA SER A 66 11.26 -0.88 -21.07
C SER A 66 10.06 -0.95 -20.14
N ALA A 67 10.13 -1.76 -19.08
CA ALA A 67 9.08 -1.85 -18.06
C ALA A 67 8.80 -0.50 -17.36
N LEU A 68 9.83 0.29 -17.08
CA LEU A 68 9.66 1.62 -16.49
C LEU A 68 8.99 2.61 -17.45
N LYS A 69 9.38 2.60 -18.73
CA LYS A 69 8.70 3.41 -19.77
C LYS A 69 7.24 3.03 -19.91
N GLU A 70 6.93 1.73 -19.93
CA GLU A 70 5.55 1.28 -20.00
C GLU A 70 4.75 1.71 -18.77
N GLN A 71 5.33 1.58 -17.57
CA GLN A 71 4.69 2.02 -16.34
C GLN A 71 4.43 3.53 -16.34
N LEU A 72 5.39 4.33 -16.85
CA LEU A 72 5.24 5.78 -17.01
C LEU A 72 4.07 6.12 -17.95
N ARG A 73 4.00 5.48 -19.11
CA ARG A 73 2.90 5.67 -20.07
C ARG A 73 1.57 5.29 -19.46
N ARG A 74 1.48 4.11 -18.83
CA ARG A 74 0.27 3.65 -18.12
C ARG A 74 -0.17 4.64 -17.05
N PHE A 75 0.77 5.17 -16.25
CA PHE A 75 0.46 6.17 -15.23
C PHE A 75 -0.13 7.46 -15.82
N ASN A 76 0.41 7.94 -16.95
CA ASN A 76 -0.11 9.14 -17.62
C ASN A 76 -1.48 8.91 -18.28
N THR A 77 -1.85 7.67 -18.62
CA THR A 77 -3.22 7.37 -19.09
C THR A 77 -4.27 7.39 -17.98
N LEU A 78 -3.87 7.38 -16.70
CA LEU A 78 -4.81 7.42 -15.58
C LEU A 78 -5.42 8.83 -15.41
N PRO A 79 -6.72 8.93 -15.05
CA PRO A 79 -7.32 10.18 -14.57
C PRO A 79 -6.61 10.74 -13.32
N PRO A 80 -6.68 12.06 -13.07
CA PRO A 80 -5.94 12.71 -11.98
C PRO A 80 -6.19 12.08 -10.60
N GLU A 81 -7.45 11.80 -10.24
CA GLU A 81 -7.76 11.12 -8.97
C GLU A 81 -7.13 9.72 -8.87
N GLN A 82 -7.08 8.99 -9.98
CA GLN A 82 -6.47 7.66 -10.01
C GLN A 82 -4.95 7.74 -9.92
N ARG A 83 -4.33 8.77 -10.50
CA ARG A 83 -2.89 9.04 -10.34
C ARG A 83 -2.55 9.30 -8.89
N GLU A 84 -3.32 10.12 -8.18
CA GLU A 84 -3.10 10.38 -6.76
C GLU A 84 -3.23 9.11 -5.91
N ARG A 85 -4.25 8.28 -6.19
CA ARG A 85 -4.42 6.99 -5.53
C ARG A 85 -3.23 6.06 -5.79
N ALA A 86 -2.75 6.01 -7.03
CA ALA A 86 -1.59 5.20 -7.40
C ALA A 86 -0.32 5.68 -6.71
N LEU A 87 -0.08 7.00 -6.63
CA LEU A 87 1.06 7.59 -5.92
C LEU A 87 1.01 7.27 -4.41
N LYS A 88 -0.16 7.47 -3.76
CA LYS A 88 -0.35 7.13 -2.34
C LYS A 88 -0.12 5.65 -2.07
N ARG A 89 -0.59 4.77 -2.96
CA ARG A 89 -0.35 3.33 -2.87
C ARG A 89 1.13 2.99 -3.03
N MET A 90 1.83 3.64 -3.96
CA MET A 90 3.27 3.47 -4.14
C MET A 90 4.04 3.92 -2.90
N GLU A 91 3.71 5.08 -2.33
CA GLU A 91 4.30 5.56 -1.07
C GLU A 91 4.07 4.59 0.09
N PHE A 92 2.83 4.11 0.24
CA PHE A 92 2.51 3.15 1.27
C PHE A 92 3.34 1.88 1.10
N MET A 93 3.38 1.30 -0.11
CA MET A 93 4.23 0.15 -0.41
C MET A 93 5.72 0.44 -0.14
N GLN A 94 6.19 1.67 -0.36
CA GLN A 94 7.57 2.06 -0.05
C GLN A 94 7.85 2.10 1.45
N SER A 95 6.87 2.45 2.28
CA SER A 95 6.98 2.43 3.74
C SER A 95 7.02 1.02 4.33
N LEU A 96 6.46 0.04 3.61
CA LEU A 96 6.45 -1.35 4.04
C LEU A 96 7.82 -2.02 3.97
N SER A 97 8.05 -2.93 4.93
CA SER A 97 9.22 -3.79 4.96
C SER A 97 9.25 -4.75 3.76
N PRO A 98 10.43 -5.25 3.34
CA PRO A 98 10.52 -6.24 2.26
C PRO A 98 9.66 -7.48 2.50
N GLU A 99 9.52 -7.90 3.76
CA GLU A 99 8.69 -9.04 4.14
C GLU A 99 7.20 -8.76 3.97
N GLN A 100 6.73 -7.58 4.40
CA GLN A 100 5.34 -7.16 4.20
C GLN A 100 5.00 -7.07 2.70
N ARG A 101 5.91 -6.51 1.88
CA ARG A 101 5.74 -6.49 0.41
C ARG A 101 5.63 -7.88 -0.18
N LYS A 102 6.44 -8.82 0.31
CA LYS A 102 6.39 -10.21 -0.13
C LYS A 102 5.04 -10.84 0.23
N GLN A 103 4.56 -10.67 1.46
CA GLN A 103 3.25 -11.15 1.88
C GLN A 103 2.12 -10.64 0.98
N ILE A 104 2.14 -9.35 0.62
CA ILE A 104 1.13 -8.77 -0.29
C ILE A 104 1.21 -9.38 -1.67
N LYS A 105 2.43 -9.53 -2.20
CA LYS A 105 2.65 -10.12 -3.52
C LYS A 105 2.13 -11.56 -3.54
N ASP A 106 2.47 -12.33 -2.52
CA ASP A 106 2.05 -13.73 -2.37
C ASP A 106 0.53 -13.81 -2.24
N ALA A 107 -0.10 -12.97 -1.42
CA ALA A 107 -1.56 -12.88 -1.30
C ALA A 107 -2.25 -12.53 -2.63
N ASN A 108 -1.69 -11.58 -3.40
CA ASN A 108 -2.21 -11.23 -4.73
C ASN A 108 -2.05 -12.38 -5.73
N GLN A 109 -0.95 -13.12 -5.68
CA GLN A 109 -0.75 -14.30 -6.52
C GLN A 109 -1.76 -15.40 -6.15
N GLN A 110 -1.94 -15.66 -4.85
CA GLN A 110 -2.94 -16.63 -4.38
C GLN A 110 -4.38 -16.20 -4.72
N LEU A 111 -4.69 -14.92 -4.70
CA LEU A 111 -5.98 -14.41 -5.15
C LEU A 111 -6.22 -14.71 -6.64
N GLN A 112 -5.18 -14.58 -7.47
CA GLN A 112 -5.29 -14.86 -8.90
C GLN A 112 -5.51 -16.34 -9.20
N THR A 113 -5.07 -17.26 -8.33
CA THR A 113 -5.29 -18.70 -8.50
C THR A 113 -6.67 -19.17 -8.03
N LEU A 114 -7.43 -18.34 -7.31
CA LEU A 114 -8.80 -18.69 -6.90
C LEU A 114 -9.74 -18.76 -8.12
N PRO A 115 -10.80 -19.61 -8.05
CA PRO A 115 -11.90 -19.57 -9.02
C PRO A 115 -12.54 -18.18 -9.09
N GLU A 116 -13.04 -17.79 -10.25
CA GLU A 116 -13.58 -16.43 -10.49
C GLU A 116 -14.64 -16.03 -9.45
N ASP A 117 -15.59 -16.91 -9.16
CA ASP A 117 -16.66 -16.62 -8.19
C ASP A 117 -16.12 -16.31 -6.81
N ARG A 118 -15.05 -17.03 -6.40
CA ARG A 118 -14.37 -16.82 -5.12
C ARG A 118 -13.55 -15.53 -5.13
N ARG A 119 -12.89 -15.20 -6.25
CA ARG A 119 -12.21 -13.89 -6.42
C ARG A 119 -13.18 -12.73 -6.25
N VAL A 120 -14.37 -12.82 -6.84
CA VAL A 120 -15.42 -11.81 -6.69
C VAL A 120 -15.83 -11.66 -5.22
N MET A 121 -15.98 -12.77 -4.49
CA MET A 121 -16.31 -12.73 -3.06
C MET A 121 -15.21 -12.07 -2.22
N VAL A 122 -13.94 -12.40 -2.46
CA VAL A 122 -12.79 -11.76 -1.79
C VAL A 122 -12.75 -10.26 -2.09
N HIS A 123 -12.93 -9.85 -3.36
CA HIS A 123 -12.97 -8.42 -3.73
C HIS A 123 -14.13 -7.67 -3.05
N LYS A 124 -15.31 -8.30 -2.93
CA LYS A 124 -16.45 -7.72 -2.21
C LYS A 124 -16.14 -7.53 -0.73
N ALA A 125 -15.54 -8.53 -0.08
CA ALA A 125 -15.12 -8.44 1.31
C ALA A 125 -14.10 -7.31 1.51
N LEU A 126 -13.06 -7.24 0.68
CA LEU A 126 -12.06 -6.16 0.76
C LEU A 126 -12.68 -4.77 0.60
N ARG A 127 -13.61 -4.59 -0.35
CA ARG A 127 -14.34 -3.34 -0.53
C ARG A 127 -15.14 -2.95 0.72
N HIS A 128 -15.81 -3.92 1.34
CA HIS A 128 -16.59 -3.71 2.56
C HIS A 128 -15.71 -3.34 3.76
N LEU A 129 -14.60 -4.06 3.95
CA LEU A 129 -13.63 -3.78 5.00
C LEU A 129 -12.99 -2.38 4.84
N ARG A 130 -12.87 -1.89 3.61
CA ARG A 130 -12.35 -0.54 3.33
C ARG A 130 -13.31 0.58 3.71
N SER A 131 -14.63 0.34 3.67
CA SER A 131 -15.63 1.31 4.13
C SER A 131 -15.76 1.38 5.65
N MET A 132 -15.16 0.43 6.38
CA MET A 132 -15.22 0.33 7.84
C MET A 132 -14.01 1.00 8.51
N SER A 133 -14.18 1.39 9.78
CA SER A 133 -13.06 1.80 10.64
C SER A 133 -12.07 0.65 10.88
N PRO A 134 -10.82 0.93 11.32
CA PRO A 134 -9.86 -0.12 11.63
C PRO A 134 -10.35 -1.13 12.69
N GLU A 135 -11.09 -0.66 13.69
CA GLU A 135 -11.62 -1.50 14.77
C GLU A 135 -12.75 -2.40 14.26
N GLU A 136 -13.72 -1.86 13.52
CA GLU A 136 -14.80 -2.62 12.90
C GLU A 136 -14.26 -3.65 11.88
N ARG A 137 -13.19 -3.29 11.16
CA ARG A 137 -12.50 -4.20 10.25
C ARG A 137 -11.94 -5.41 11.00
N GLN A 138 -11.27 -5.18 12.14
CA GLN A 138 -10.76 -6.27 12.97
C GLN A 138 -11.88 -7.16 13.50
N GLN A 139 -12.98 -6.56 13.97
CA GLN A 139 -14.16 -7.30 14.43
C GLN A 139 -14.77 -8.14 13.30
N THR A 140 -14.91 -7.58 12.10
CA THR A 140 -15.43 -8.29 10.93
C THR A 140 -14.53 -9.47 10.55
N LEU A 141 -13.21 -9.28 10.53
CA LEU A 141 -12.23 -10.34 10.25
C LEU A 141 -12.20 -11.45 11.31
N GLN A 142 -12.65 -11.16 12.53
CA GLN A 142 -12.72 -12.11 13.64
C GLN A 142 -14.11 -12.77 13.80
N SER A 143 -15.12 -12.24 13.11
CA SER A 143 -16.49 -12.74 13.18
C SER A 143 -16.63 -14.18 12.69
N ASP A 144 -17.55 -14.93 13.31
CA ASP A 144 -17.86 -16.31 12.90
C ASP A 144 -18.45 -16.37 11.49
N GLN A 145 -19.19 -15.33 11.09
CA GLN A 145 -19.69 -15.20 9.72
C GLN A 145 -18.56 -15.15 8.71
N PHE A 146 -17.51 -14.37 8.96
CA PHE A 146 -16.35 -14.27 8.09
C PHE A 146 -15.61 -15.61 8.02
N LYS A 147 -15.36 -16.25 9.16
CA LYS A 147 -14.68 -17.54 9.24
C LYS A 147 -15.45 -18.68 8.55
N SER A 148 -16.78 -18.62 8.58
CA SER A 148 -17.64 -19.64 7.96
C SER A 148 -17.82 -19.44 6.45
N THR A 149 -17.71 -18.19 5.97
CA THR A 149 -17.92 -17.85 4.54
C THR A 149 -16.66 -18.06 3.69
N PHE A 150 -15.49 -17.81 4.29
CA PHE A 150 -14.19 -17.87 3.63
C PHE A 150 -13.36 -19.04 4.16
N SER A 151 -12.73 -19.79 3.26
CA SER A 151 -11.73 -20.81 3.63
C SER A 151 -10.51 -20.18 4.31
N GLU A 152 -9.70 -20.97 5.01
CA GLU A 152 -8.49 -20.46 5.67
C GLU A 152 -7.56 -19.70 4.71
N GLN A 153 -7.41 -20.18 3.48
CA GLN A 153 -6.62 -19.52 2.45
C GLN A 153 -7.21 -18.14 2.10
N GLU A 154 -8.52 -18.05 1.87
CA GLU A 154 -9.18 -16.79 1.52
C GLU A 154 -9.20 -15.81 2.68
N GLN A 155 -9.37 -16.30 3.90
CA GLN A 155 -9.26 -15.49 5.10
C GLN A 155 -7.85 -14.88 5.20
N ASN A 156 -6.81 -15.64 4.93
CA ASN A 156 -5.44 -15.14 4.96
C ASN A 156 -5.21 -14.08 3.87
N ILE A 157 -5.67 -14.34 2.64
CA ILE A 157 -5.61 -13.37 1.53
C ILE A 157 -6.29 -12.06 1.94
N VAL A 158 -7.52 -12.13 2.44
CA VAL A 158 -8.28 -10.94 2.86
C VAL A 158 -7.56 -10.22 4.00
N LYS A 159 -7.06 -10.92 5.01
CA LYS A 159 -6.32 -10.32 6.15
C LYS A 159 -5.05 -9.61 5.70
N GLN A 160 -4.23 -10.26 4.87
CA GLN A 160 -2.96 -9.71 4.38
C GLN A 160 -3.16 -8.49 3.48
N LEU A 161 -4.18 -8.54 2.60
CA LEU A 161 -4.50 -7.41 1.73
C LEU A 161 -5.17 -6.26 2.51
N ALA A 162 -6.03 -6.56 3.48
CA ALA A 162 -6.69 -5.55 4.31
C ALA A 162 -5.76 -4.85 5.31
N ALA A 163 -4.68 -5.51 5.74
CA ALA A 163 -3.65 -4.92 6.61
C ALA A 163 -2.81 -3.83 5.91
N VAL A 164 -2.83 -3.82 4.58
CA VAL A 164 -1.94 -3.05 3.71
C VAL A 164 -2.68 -1.92 2.99
N GLU A 165 -3.99 -1.80 3.16
CA GLU A 165 -4.74 -0.66 2.63
C GLU A 165 -5.11 0.37 3.71
N PRO A 166 -4.19 1.26 4.13
CA PRO A 166 -4.56 2.52 4.72
C PRO A 166 -4.39 3.64 3.69
N VAL A 167 -5.48 3.94 2.98
CA VAL A 167 -5.72 5.31 2.51
C VAL A 167 -7.17 5.62 2.82
N GLN A 168 -7.40 6.16 4.02
CA GLN A 168 -8.55 7.04 4.25
C GLN A 168 -8.37 8.21 3.26
N ILE A 169 -9.03 8.12 2.11
CA ILE A 169 -9.45 9.35 1.44
C ILE A 169 -10.73 9.68 2.18
N PRO A 170 -10.87 10.85 2.82
CA PRO A 170 -12.18 11.28 3.27
C PRO A 170 -13.06 11.24 2.02
N THR A 171 -14.06 10.35 2.00
CA THR A 171 -15.19 10.54 1.11
C THR A 171 -15.69 11.94 1.39
N PRO A 172 -15.77 12.86 0.41
CA PRO A 172 -16.57 14.04 0.64
C PRO A 172 -17.97 13.50 0.96
N GLU A 173 -18.42 13.67 2.20
CA GLU A 173 -19.83 13.57 2.53
C GLU A 173 -20.56 14.37 1.47
N SER A 174 -21.30 13.66 0.60
CA SER A 174 -22.27 14.30 -0.27
C SER A 174 -23.34 14.83 0.67
N LYS A 175 -23.26 16.13 0.93
CA LYS A 175 -24.28 16.89 1.66
C LYS A 175 -25.42 17.23 0.72
#